data_AF-A0A6B2C6X5-F1
#
_entry.id   AF-A0A6B2C6X5-F1
#
_cell.length_a   1.000
_cell.length_b   1.000
_cell.length_c   1.000
_cell.angle_alpha   90.00
_cell.angle_beta   90.00
_cell.angle_gamma   90.00
#
_symmetry.space_group_name_H-M   'P 1'
#
loop_
_entity.id
_entity.type
_entity.pdbx_description
1 polymer ?
#
loop_
_entity_poly.entity_id
_entity_poly.type
_entity_poly.pdbx_seq_one_letter_code
_entity_poly.pdbx_strand_id
1 'polypeptide(L)' 'MNKIFFSEIVRDLYILQYRDYETKFFEGIWSIPEGVTYNSYILGTDEGLIIEDLL' A
#
# COMPACT_ATOMS: atom_id res chain seq x y z
N MET A 1 -10.41 8.21 -8.79
CA MET A 1 -9.06 8.36 -9.37
C MET A 1 -8.09 7.75 -8.40
N ASN A 2 -7.35 6.76 -8.85
CA ASN A 2 -6.42 6.04 -7.99
C ASN A 2 -5.25 6.95 -7.60
N LYS A 3 -4.71 6.75 -6.40
CA LYS A 3 -3.70 7.62 -5.84
C LYS A 3 -2.62 6.82 -5.13
N ILE A 4 -1.37 7.15 -5.44
CA ILE A 4 -0.20 6.67 -4.71
C ILE A 4 0.08 7.65 -3.57
N PHE A 5 0.30 7.12 -2.38
CA PHE A 5 0.71 7.83 -1.19
C PHE A 5 2.01 7.22 -0.67
N PHE A 6 2.98 8.08 -0.38
CA PHE A 6 4.24 7.69 0.23
C PHE A 6 4.50 8.59 1.43
N SER A 7 4.75 8.00 2.59
CA SER A 7 5.04 8.74 3.82
C SER A 7 5.85 7.89 4.77
N GLU A 8 6.70 8.55 5.55
CA GLU A 8 7.21 7.99 6.79
C GLU A 8 6.06 7.92 7.81
N ILE A 9 5.91 6.80 8.51
CA ILE A 9 4.83 6.58 9.49
C ILE A 9 5.37 6.42 10.92
N VAL A 10 6.60 5.94 11.05
CA VAL A 10 7.44 5.97 12.24
C VAL A 10 8.89 6.03 11.74
N ARG A 11 9.83 6.45 12.60
CA ARG A 11 11.24 6.61 12.23
C ARG A 11 11.75 5.40 11.43
N ASP A 12 12.27 5.67 10.24
CA ASP A 12 12.83 4.72 9.28
C ASP A 12 11.81 3.73 8.67
N LEU A 13 10.53 3.79 9.03
CA LEU A 13 9.47 2.97 8.44
C LEU A 13 8.56 3.83 7.55
N TYR A 14 8.52 3.48 6.28
CA TYR A 14 7.73 4.14 5.26
C TYR A 14 6.59 3.23 4.81
N ILE A 15 5.44 3.84 4.52
CA ILE A 15 4.35 3.20 3.79
C ILE A 15 4.33 3.69 2.34
N LEU A 16 4.20 2.74 1.42
CA LEU A 16 3.81 2.97 0.04
C LEU A 16 2.39 2.42 -0.14
N GLN A 17 1.42 3.29 -0.33
CA GLN A 17 0.01 2.93 -0.41
C GLN A 17 -0.56 3.31 -1.77
N TYR A 18 -1.09 2.32 -2.49
CA TYR A 18 -1.93 2.53 -3.66
C TYR A 18 -3.40 2.42 -3.26
N ARG A 19 -4.15 3.52 -3.42
CA ARG A 19 -5.60 3.56 -3.15
C ARG A 19 -6.35 3.31 -4.44
N ASP A 20 -7.01 2.17 -4.54
CA ASP A 20 -7.81 1.76 -5.67
C ASP A 20 -9.30 2.00 -5.40
N TYR A 21 -9.88 2.91 -6.18
CA TYR A 21 -11.31 3.21 -6.17
C TYR A 21 -12.00 2.73 -7.47
N GLU A 22 -11.24 2.11 -8.37
CA GLU A 22 -11.69 1.63 -9.68
C GLU A 22 -12.18 0.18 -9.61
N THR A 23 -11.49 -0.69 -8.87
CA THR A 23 -11.96 -2.06 -8.63
C THR A 23 -13.33 -2.03 -7.96
N LYS A 24 -14.31 -2.70 -8.60
CA LYS A 24 -15.70 -2.75 -8.12
C LYS A 24 -16.02 -4.03 -7.36
N PHE A 25 -15.29 -5.11 -7.67
CA PHE A 25 -15.47 -6.41 -7.06
C PHE A 25 -14.12 -6.99 -6.64
N PHE A 26 -13.86 -7.04 -5.35
CA PHE A 26 -12.69 -7.70 -4.79
C PHE A 26 -12.81 -9.22 -5.00
N GLU A 27 -11.73 -9.85 -5.46
CA GLU A 27 -11.69 -11.26 -5.86
C GLU A 27 -12.74 -11.66 -6.91
N GLY A 28 -13.29 -10.67 -7.64
CA GLY A 28 -14.36 -10.90 -8.62
C GLY A 28 -15.73 -11.21 -8.02
N ILE A 29 -15.89 -11.15 -6.69
CA ILE A 29 -17.14 -11.54 -6.01
C ILE A 29 -17.64 -10.43 -5.07
N TRP A 30 -16.77 -9.82 -4.28
CA TRP A 30 -17.17 -8.94 -3.19
C TRP A 30 -17.27 -7.50 -3.64
N SER A 31 -18.48 -6.93 -3.65
CA SER A 31 -18.65 -5.51 -4.01
C SER A 31 -17.96 -4.61 -2.97
N ILE A 32 -17.11 -3.70 -3.45
CA ILE A 32 -16.33 -2.76 -2.63
C ILE A 32 -16.54 -1.31 -3.13
N PRO A 33 -17.72 -0.70 -2.94
CA PRO A 33 -17.98 0.67 -3.39
C PRO A 33 -17.03 1.71 -2.75
N GLU A 34 -16.46 1.39 -1.59
CA GLU A 34 -15.46 2.18 -0.87
C GLU A 34 -14.03 2.04 -1.43
N GLY A 35 -13.78 1.04 -2.29
CA GLY A 35 -12.45 0.73 -2.83
C GLY A 35 -11.59 -0.13 -1.89
N VAL A 36 -10.31 -0.27 -2.22
CA VAL A 36 -9.32 -1.05 -1.47
C VAL A 36 -7.95 -0.37 -1.51
N THR A 37 -7.11 -0.63 -0.52
CA THR A 37 -5.72 -0.14 -0.50
C THR A 37 -4.74 -1.29 -0.54
N TYR A 38 -3.71 -1.14 -1.36
CA TYR A 38 -2.55 -2.03 -1.41
C TYR A 38 -1.39 -1.30 -0.74
N ASN A 39 -0.95 -1.83 0.39
CA ASN A 39 0.12 -1.24 1.19
C ASN A 39 1.36 -2.12 1.08
N SER A 40 2.49 -1.50 0.79
CA SER A 40 3.80 -2.09 0.97
C SER A 40 4.57 -1.22 1.97
N TYR A 41 5.49 -1.84 2.71
CA TYR A 41 6.28 -1.15 3.72
C TYR A 41 7.75 -1.21 3.39
N ILE A 42 8.47 -0.15 3.73
CA ILE A 42 9.91 -0.06 3.56
C ILE A 42 10.50 0.30 4.91
N LEU A 43 11.36 -0.57 5.45
CA LEU A 43 12.11 -0.30 6.67
C LEU A 43 13.56 0.00 6.32
N GLY A 44 14.00 1.21 6.66
CA GLY A 44 15.40 1.60 6.69
C GLY A 44 16.13 0.95 7.85
N THR A 45 17.28 0.38 7.56
CA THR A 45 18.21 -0.20 8.54
C THR A 45 19.62 0.29 8.24
N ASP A 46 20.55 0.10 9.18
CA ASP A 46 21.96 0.46 8.96
C ASP A 46 22.62 -0.36 7.84
N GLU A 47 22.07 -1.53 7.52
CA GLU A 47 22.60 -2.47 6.51
C GLU A 47 21.89 -2.35 5.14
N GLY A 48 20.81 -1.57 5.05
CA GLY A 48 20.04 -1.41 3.83
C GLY A 48 18.53 -1.26 4.05
N LEU A 49 17.75 -1.69 3.07
CA LEU A 49 16.30 -1.57 3.07
C LEU A 49 15.65 -2.96 3.11
N ILE A 50 14.66 -3.13 3.99
CA ILE A 50 13.73 -4.26 3.95
C ILE A 50 12.45 -3.79 3.29
N ILE A 51 11.94 -4.57 2.34
CA ILE A 51 10.69 -4.30 1.64
C ILE A 51 9.72 -5.45 1.95
N GLU A 52 8.57 -5.11 2.51
CA GLU A 52 7.50 -6.05 2.84
C GLU A 52 6.28 -5.80 1.92
N ASP A 53 5.60 -6.88 1.52
CA ASP A 53 4.36 -6.88 0.73
C ASP A 53 4.44 -6.16 -0.64
N LEU A 54 5.61 -6.15 -1.31
CA LEU A 54 5.79 -5.57 -2.67
C LEU A 54 5.54 -6.58 -3.82
N LEU A 55 4.92 -7.74 -3.57
CA LEU A 55 4.68 -8.77 -4.61
C LEU A 55 3.24 -8.81 -5.10
#